data_AF-A0A124G2J3-F1
#
_entry.id   AF-A0A124G2J3-F1
#
_cell.length_a   1.000
_cell.length_b   1.000
_cell.length_c   1.000
_cell.angle_alpha   90.00
_cell.angle_beta   90.00
_cell.angle_gamma   90.00
#
_symmetry.space_group_name_H-M   'P 1'
#
loop_
_entity.id
_entity.type
_entity.pdbx_description
1 polymer ?
#
loop_
_entity_poly.entity_id
_entity_poly.type
_entity_poly.pdbx_seq_one_letter_code
_entity_poly.pdbx_strand_id
1 'polypeptide(L)'
;MAVDTTKNAVPFEMAQIPGPEMAKAYNTKVIGAIIKKAKRPLLVVGAEFFEDPVMFDKAIEIGKTGVPIAATAHSIKGFIERGYTENVTMIGLHPLTNYLRFKDWQGLDGQGQYDTTTSTPT
;
A
#
# COMPACT_ATOMS: atom_id res chain seq x y z
N MET A 1 22.70 9.02 -2.06
CA MET A 1 22.93 8.07 -0.95
C MET A 1 21.62 7.33 -0.70
N ALA A 2 21.64 6.00 -0.54
CA ALA A 2 20.44 5.26 -0.17
C ALA A 2 20.11 5.53 1.30
N VAL A 3 18.87 5.91 1.59
CA VAL A 3 18.39 6.06 2.97
C VAL A 3 18.30 4.67 3.58
N ASP A 4 18.91 4.48 4.76
CA ASP A 4 18.80 3.24 5.52
C ASP A 4 17.48 3.23 6.29
N THR A 5 16.55 2.39 5.84
CA THR A 5 15.20 2.27 6.39
C THR A 5 15.08 1.17 7.44
N THR A 6 16.19 0.58 7.89
CA THR A 6 16.19 -0.59 8.78
C THR A 6 16.61 -0.30 10.22
N LYS A 7 17.11 0.92 10.50
CA LYS A 7 17.73 1.27 11.79
C LYS A 7 16.77 1.30 12.99
N ASN A 8 15.52 1.68 12.79
CA ASN A 8 14.54 1.89 13.86
C ASN A 8 13.27 1.05 13.62
N ALA A 9 13.31 -0.21 14.03
CA ALA A 9 12.21 -1.17 13.85
C ALA A 9 11.61 -1.63 15.20
N VAL A 10 11.59 -0.73 16.18
CA VAL A 10 11.04 -0.98 17.52
C VAL A 10 9.65 -0.37 17.64
N PRO A 11 8.64 -1.11 18.15
CA PRO A 11 7.35 -0.54 18.52
C PRO A 11 7.51 0.58 19.55
N PHE A 12 6.58 1.53 19.56
CA PHE A 12 6.59 2.65 20.50
C PHE A 12 6.46 2.17 21.95
N GLU A 13 5.56 1.21 22.22
CA GLU A 13 5.41 0.55 23.51
C GLU A 13 5.56 -0.98 23.42
N MET A 14 6.09 -1.60 24.48
CA MET A 14 6.17 -3.07 24.58
C MET A 14 4.78 -3.75 24.54
N ALA A 15 3.74 -3.06 25.04
CA ALA A 15 2.36 -3.56 24.99
C ALA A 15 1.79 -3.65 23.56
N GLN A 16 2.44 -3.03 22.58
CA GLN A 16 2.05 -3.07 21.17
C GLN A 16 2.70 -4.21 20.39
N ILE A 17 3.49 -5.07 21.04
CA ILE A 17 4.03 -6.29 20.43
C ILE A 17 2.85 -7.28 20.28
N PRO A 18 2.38 -7.55 19.05
CA PRO A 18 1.18 -8.36 18.84
C PRO A 18 1.42 -9.86 19.08
N GLY A 19 2.68 -10.27 19.16
CA GLY A 19 3.10 -11.66 19.33
C GLY A 19 4.58 -11.87 19.00
N PRO A 20 5.04 -13.13 18.93
CA PRO A 20 6.45 -13.46 18.62
C PRO A 20 6.83 -13.13 17.17
N GLU A 21 5.84 -13.08 16.26
CA GLU A 21 6.05 -12.70 14.87
C GLU A 21 5.73 -11.22 14.66
N MET A 22 6.71 -10.49 14.11
CA MET A 22 6.61 -9.07 13.76
C MET A 22 7.07 -8.84 12.33
N ALA A 23 6.68 -7.69 11.77
CA ALA A 23 7.16 -7.25 10.47
C ALA A 23 8.69 -7.09 10.47
N LYS A 24 9.33 -7.45 9.34
CA LYS A 24 10.77 -7.26 9.13
C LYS A 24 11.01 -5.94 8.42
N ALA A 25 12.01 -5.19 8.88
CA ALA A 25 12.46 -4.00 8.18
C ALA A 25 13.31 -4.40 6.96
N TYR A 26 13.07 -3.74 5.83
CA TYR A 26 13.79 -3.95 4.58
C TYR A 26 14.28 -2.63 4.00
N ASN A 27 15.40 -2.69 3.27
CA ASN A 27 15.87 -1.58 2.47
C ASN A 27 14.94 -1.31 1.28
N THR A 28 14.85 -0.06 0.85
CA THR A 28 14.02 0.38 -0.29
C THR A 28 14.28 -0.43 -1.57
N LYS A 29 15.55 -0.75 -1.87
CA LYS A 29 15.93 -1.58 -3.01
C LYS A 29 15.32 -2.98 -2.96
N VAL A 30 15.19 -3.56 -1.77
CA VAL A 30 14.60 -4.90 -1.58
C VAL A 30 13.09 -4.84 -1.79
N ILE A 31 12.41 -3.84 -1.21
CA ILE A 31 10.96 -3.65 -1.42
C ILE A 31 10.64 -3.42 -2.90
N GLY A 32 11.42 -2.57 -3.59
CA GLY A 32 11.25 -2.35 -5.03
C GLY A 32 11.43 -3.63 -5.85
N ALA A 33 12.38 -4.50 -5.48
CA ALA A 33 12.56 -5.80 -6.14
C ALA A 33 11.40 -6.77 -5.86
N ILE A 34 10.82 -6.74 -4.66
CA ILE A 34 9.64 -7.54 -4.30
C ILE A 34 8.43 -7.11 -5.14
N ILE A 35 8.14 -5.81 -5.19
CA ILE A 35 7.03 -5.26 -5.98
C ILE A 35 7.21 -5.61 -7.47
N LYS A 36 8.42 -5.46 -8.00
CA LYS A 36 8.73 -5.80 -9.41
C LYS A 36 8.57 -7.29 -9.72
N LYS A 37 8.79 -8.17 -8.74
CA LYS A 37 8.66 -9.63 -8.90
C LYS A 37 7.21 -10.11 -8.72
N ALA A 38 6.39 -9.35 -8.00
CA ALA A 38 4.98 -9.68 -7.79
C ALA A 38 4.26 -9.76 -9.15
N LYS A 39 3.43 -10.79 -9.31
CA LYS A 39 2.62 -10.97 -10.52
C LYS A 39 1.46 -9.99 -10.55
N ARG A 40 0.93 -9.65 -9.37
CA ARG A 40 -0.28 -8.86 -9.21
C ARG A 40 -0.24 -8.08 -7.89
N PRO A 41 0.63 -7.07 -7.78
CA PRO A 41 0.74 -6.24 -6.59
C PRO A 41 -0.48 -5.32 -6.43
N LEU A 42 -0.77 -4.92 -5.19
CA LEU A 42 -1.74 -3.88 -4.83
C LEU A 42 -1.07 -2.83 -3.94
N LEU A 43 -1.23 -1.55 -4.27
CA LEU A 43 -0.83 -0.44 -3.40
C LEU A 43 -2.05 0.08 -2.64
N VAL A 44 -2.02 0.01 -1.31
CA VAL A 44 -3.07 0.53 -0.43
C VAL A 44 -2.63 1.88 0.13
N VAL A 45 -3.42 2.92 -0.12
CA VAL A 45 -3.12 4.30 0.26
C VAL A 45 -4.10 4.80 1.31
N GLY A 46 -3.54 5.16 2.45
CA GLY A 46 -4.21 5.70 3.64
C GLY A 46 -4.48 7.21 3.58
N ALA A 47 -5.18 7.74 4.59
CA ALA A 47 -5.52 9.16 4.66
C ALA A 47 -4.36 10.02 5.16
N GLU A 48 -3.43 9.48 5.95
CA GLU A 48 -2.21 10.20 6.38
C GLU A 48 -1.36 10.73 5.21
N PHE A 49 -1.57 10.26 3.97
CA PHE A 49 -0.94 10.82 2.77
C PHE A 49 -1.28 12.29 2.49
N PHE A 50 -2.33 12.85 3.10
CA PHE A 50 -2.62 14.28 3.00
C PHE A 50 -1.59 15.18 3.69
N GLU A 51 -0.80 14.64 4.61
CA GLU A 51 0.20 15.41 5.34
C GLU A 51 1.41 15.80 4.47
N ASP A 52 1.67 15.03 3.39
CA ASP A 52 2.76 15.31 2.46
C ASP A 52 2.29 15.15 0.99
N PRO A 53 2.09 16.26 0.26
CA PRO A 53 1.70 16.26 -1.16
C PRO A 53 2.63 15.43 -2.06
N VAL A 54 3.91 15.28 -1.70
CA VAL A 54 4.91 14.49 -2.45
C VAL A 54 4.57 13.00 -2.44
N MET A 55 3.85 12.53 -1.41
CA MET A 55 3.48 11.12 -1.29
C MET A 55 2.44 10.70 -2.34
N PHE A 56 1.49 11.57 -2.67
CA PHE A 56 0.56 11.32 -3.77
C PHE A 56 1.26 11.25 -5.13
N ASP A 57 2.23 12.13 -5.37
CA ASP A 57 2.96 12.13 -6.63
C ASP A 57 3.74 10.82 -6.82
N LYS A 58 4.40 10.33 -5.76
CA LYS A 58 5.05 9.02 -5.75
C LYS A 58 4.08 7.86 -5.92
N ALA A 59 2.90 7.90 -5.27
CA ALA A 59 1.88 6.87 -5.44
C ALA A 59 1.38 6.81 -6.89
N ILE A 60 1.20 7.97 -7.53
CA ILE A 60 0.83 8.08 -8.94
C ILE A 60 1.96 7.54 -9.84
N GLU A 61 3.22 7.83 -9.54
CA GLU A 61 4.37 7.26 -10.28
C GLU A 61 4.37 5.72 -10.19
N ILE A 62 4.09 5.15 -9.02
CA ILE A 62 3.93 3.70 -8.86
C ILE A 62 2.71 3.20 -9.66
N GLY A 63 1.58 3.91 -9.57
CA GLY A 63 0.36 3.58 -10.30
C GLY A 63 0.56 3.52 -11.82
N LYS A 64 1.35 4.45 -12.38
CA LYS A 64 1.69 4.52 -13.81
C LYS A 64 2.51 3.32 -14.29
N THR A 65 3.10 2.54 -13.39
CA THR A 65 3.75 1.26 -13.73
C THR A 65 2.77 0.10 -13.91
N GLY A 66 1.46 0.34 -13.73
CA GLY A 66 0.40 -0.65 -13.84
C GLY A 66 -0.01 -1.28 -12.51
N VAL A 67 0.53 -0.81 -11.38
CA VAL A 67 0.14 -1.27 -10.04
C VAL A 67 -1.19 -0.65 -9.64
N PRO A 68 -2.27 -1.41 -9.41
CA PRO A 68 -3.55 -0.87 -8.98
C PRO A 68 -3.44 -0.24 -7.58
N ILE A 69 -4.21 0.83 -7.37
CA ILE A 69 -4.25 1.59 -6.13
C ILE A 69 -5.61 1.41 -5.44
N ALA A 70 -5.60 0.95 -4.20
CA ALA A 70 -6.73 0.99 -3.28
C ALA A 70 -6.64 2.26 -2.42
N ALA A 71 -7.48 3.25 -2.72
CA ALA A 71 -7.60 4.46 -1.90
C ALA A 71 -8.57 4.20 -0.74
N THR A 72 -8.05 4.25 0.49
CA THR A 72 -8.84 4.04 1.70
C THR A 72 -9.23 5.36 2.37
N ALA A 73 -10.39 5.37 3.04
CA ALA A 73 -10.97 6.56 3.67
C ALA A 73 -11.06 7.75 2.68
N HIS A 74 -10.55 8.92 3.06
CA HIS A 74 -10.65 10.14 2.26
C HIS A 74 -9.51 10.31 1.24
N SER A 75 -8.55 9.38 1.15
CA SER A 75 -7.35 9.53 0.31
C SER A 75 -7.64 9.66 -1.17
N ILE A 76 -8.80 9.18 -1.64
CA ILE A 76 -9.26 9.33 -3.02
C ILE A 76 -9.30 10.79 -3.49
N LYS A 77 -9.54 11.76 -2.59
CA LYS A 77 -9.62 13.17 -2.96
C LYS A 77 -8.27 13.69 -3.51
N GLY A 78 -7.15 13.25 -2.94
CA GLY A 78 -5.82 13.64 -3.41
C GLY A 78 -5.49 13.15 -4.83
N PHE A 79 -6.08 12.03 -5.23
CA PHE A 79 -5.99 11.47 -6.59
C PHE A 79 -6.91 12.21 -7.58
N ILE A 80 -8.14 12.53 -7.16
CA ILE A 80 -9.10 13.31 -7.96
C ILE A 80 -8.54 14.70 -8.29
N GLU A 81 -7.99 15.40 -7.30
CA GLU A 81 -7.40 16.75 -7.48
C GLU A 81 -6.22 16.75 -8.45
N ARG A 82 -5.51 15.62 -8.57
CA ARG A 82 -4.40 15.41 -9.52
C ARG A 82 -4.83 14.82 -10.85
N GLY A 83 -6.12 14.54 -11.04
CA GLY A 83 -6.67 13.99 -12.27
C GLY A 83 -6.22 12.55 -12.57
N TYR A 84 -5.81 11.78 -11.56
CA TYR A 84 -5.35 10.39 -11.73
C TYR A 84 -6.34 9.44 -11.05
N THR A 85 -7.32 8.93 -11.79
CA THR A 85 -8.40 8.11 -11.23
C THR A 85 -8.61 6.78 -11.95
N GLU A 86 -8.05 6.58 -13.15
CA GLU A 86 -8.30 5.37 -13.94
C GLU A 86 -7.81 4.07 -13.28
N ASN A 87 -6.76 4.15 -12.46
CA ASN A 87 -6.13 3.02 -11.79
C ASN A 87 -6.29 3.07 -10.26
N VAL A 88 -7.30 3.80 -9.78
CA VAL A 88 -7.56 4.04 -8.35
C VAL A 88 -8.97 3.60 -8.01
N THR A 89 -9.10 2.69 -7.05
CA THR A 89 -10.40 2.24 -6.52
C THR A 89 -10.56 2.70 -5.08
N MET A 90 -11.66 3.40 -4.79
CA MET A 90 -12.03 3.75 -3.42
C MET A 90 -12.62 2.52 -2.71
N ILE A 91 -12.03 2.11 -1.59
CA ILE A 91 -12.52 0.99 -0.79
C ILE A 91 -12.20 1.21 0.70
N GLY A 92 -13.13 0.84 1.59
CA GLY A 92 -12.85 0.86 3.02
C GLY A 92 -11.76 -0.14 3.43
N LEU A 93 -10.94 0.20 4.42
CA LEU A 93 -9.89 -0.70 4.90
C LEU A 93 -10.45 -2.01 5.47
N HIS A 94 -11.56 -1.95 6.22
CA HIS A 94 -12.21 -3.14 6.77
C HIS A 94 -12.73 -4.11 5.69
N PRO A 95 -13.53 -3.70 4.70
CA PRO A 95 -13.94 -4.61 3.63
C PRO A 95 -12.74 -5.12 2.81
N LEU A 96 -11.75 -4.27 2.51
CA LEU A 96 -10.55 -4.69 1.78
C LEU A 96 -9.80 -5.81 2.51
N THR A 97 -9.52 -5.64 3.80
CA THR A 97 -8.83 -6.65 4.61
C THR A 97 -9.63 -7.95 4.71
N ASN A 98 -10.97 -7.87 4.76
CA ASN A 98 -11.82 -9.06 4.69
C ASN A 98 -11.68 -9.77 3.33
N TYR A 99 -11.74 -9.05 2.21
CA TYR A 99 -11.65 -9.63 0.87
C TYR A 99 -10.29 -10.25 0.55
N LEU A 100 -9.19 -9.65 1.01
CA LEU A 100 -7.84 -10.19 0.82
C LEU A 100 -7.63 -11.59 1.45
N ARG A 101 -8.50 -12.01 2.37
CA ARG A 101 -8.46 -13.35 2.97
C ARG A 101 -9.04 -14.44 2.08
N PHE A 102 -9.89 -14.08 1.12
CA PHE A 102 -10.61 -15.02 0.27
C PHE A 102 -9.84 -15.23 -1.04
N LYS A 103 -9.29 -16.44 -1.24
CA LYS A 103 -8.46 -16.75 -2.42
C LYS A 103 -9.21 -16.66 -3.75
N ASP A 104 -10.52 -16.83 -3.69
CA ASP A 104 -11.48 -16.76 -4.79
C ASP A 104 -11.99 -15.34 -5.07
N TRP A 105 -11.61 -14.34 -4.24
CA TRP A 105 -11.92 -12.96 -4.53
C TRP A 105 -11.27 -12.50 -5.85
N GLN A 106 -12.06 -11.85 -6.70
CA GLN A 106 -11.66 -11.43 -8.04
C GLN A 106 -10.89 -10.09 -8.04
N GLY A 107 -10.52 -9.56 -6.88
CA GLY A 107 -9.84 -8.26 -6.78
C GLY A 107 -10.76 -7.08 -7.08
N LEU A 108 -10.16 -5.89 -7.16
CA LEU A 108 -10.87 -4.63 -7.38
C LEU A 108 -11.30 -4.41 -8.84
N ASP A 109 -10.59 -5.04 -9.78
CA ASP A 109 -10.79 -4.94 -11.23
C ASP A 109 -11.46 -6.21 -11.84
N GLY A 110 -11.79 -7.21 -11.00
CA GLY A 110 -12.35 -8.48 -11.44
C GLY A 110 -11.36 -9.47 -12.07
N GLN A 111 -10.05 -9.18 -12.06
CA GLN A 111 -9.01 -9.99 -12.73
C GLN A 111 -8.28 -10.96 -11.79
N GLY A 112 -8.80 -11.17 -10.59
CA GLY A 112 -8.27 -12.12 -9.60
C GLY A 112 -7.56 -11.46 -8.42
N GLN A 113 -7.23 -12.29 -7.45
CA GLN A 113 -6.61 -11.92 -6.17
C GLN A 113 -5.18 -11.37 -6.35
N TYR A 114 -4.75 -10.56 -5.38
CA TYR A 114 -3.41 -9.97 -5.31
C TYR A 114 -2.42 -10.92 -4.62
N ASP A 115 -1.19 -11.00 -5.13
CA ASP A 115 -0.13 -11.84 -4.55
C ASP A 115 0.82 -11.06 -3.64
N THR A 116 0.79 -9.73 -3.67
CA THR A 116 1.55 -8.85 -2.79
C THR A 116 0.75 -7.58 -2.53
N THR A 117 0.70 -7.14 -1.28
CA THR A 117 0.06 -5.88 -0.89
C THR A 117 1.08 -5.01 -0.18
N THR A 118 1.20 -3.75 -0.60
CA THR A 118 1.99 -2.73 0.08
C THR A 118 1.05 -1.66 0.60
N SER A 119 1.10 -1.37 1.89
CA SER A 119 0.26 -0.36 2.52
C SER A 119 1.08 0.81 3.04
N THR A 120 0.47 1.98 2.99
CA THR A 120 0.97 3.18 3.65
C THR A 120 0.30 3.32 5.03
N PRO A 121 0.86 4.14 5.93
CA PRO A 121 0.14 4.56 7.13
C PRO A 121 -1.26 5.08 6.78
N THR A 122 -2.24 4.79 7.65
CA THR A 122 -3.67 5.01 7.39
C THR A 122 -4.20 6.23 8.09
#